data_AF-A0A7V6W4U1-F1
#
_entry.id   AF-A0A7V6W4U1-F1
#
_cell.length_a   1.000
_cell.length_b   1.000
_cell.length_c   1.000
_cell.angle_alpha   90.00
_cell.angle_beta   90.00
_cell.angle_gamma   90.00
#
_symmetry.space_group_name_H-M   'P 1'
#
loop_
_entity.id
_entity.type
_entity.pdbx_description
1 polymer ?
#
loop_
_entity_poly.entity_id
_entity_poly.type
_entity_poly.pdbx_seq_one_letter_code
_entity_poly.pdbx_strand_id
1 'polypeptide(L)'
;MCKNKNSEFKSVADVSQELNVPVDGFSSMLGIYVKEKSKQKARIGVHIKPHYRNPLGAAHGGLLATLVDMAAGLAANSEGEIGTTLSMNINYMRASTQSDTLEATATALHSGRSTSVYSVSIKETDGKQIASATVTYFMFGKKWSESSTT
;
A
#
# COMPACT_ATOMS: atom_id res chain seq x y z
N MET A 1 16.60 21.47 18.94
CA MET A 1 17.12 20.09 18.79
C MET A 1 16.16 19.30 17.93
N CYS A 2 16.46 19.15 16.64
CA CYS A 2 15.66 18.37 15.71
C CYS A 2 15.75 16.89 16.10
N LYS A 3 14.63 16.29 16.53
CA LYS A 3 14.55 14.85 16.73
C LYS A 3 14.65 14.18 15.36
N ASN A 4 15.72 13.44 15.13
CA ASN A 4 15.84 12.46 14.06
C ASN A 4 14.64 11.49 14.15
N LYS A 5 13.65 11.64 13.27
CA LYS A 5 12.62 10.63 13.03
C LYS A 5 13.03 9.82 11.80
N ASN A 6 14.05 8.98 11.95
CA ASN A 6 14.11 7.80 11.09
C ASN A 6 12.95 6.90 11.53
N SER A 7 11.80 7.01 10.85
CA SER A 7 10.83 5.92 10.90
C SER A 7 11.50 4.74 10.22
N GLU A 8 12.00 3.78 10.99
CA GLU A 8 12.52 2.53 10.42
C GLU A 8 11.46 1.92 9.48
N PHE A 9 11.88 1.60 8.27
CA PHE A 9 11.04 0.87 7.33
C PHE A 9 10.93 -0.57 7.80
N LYS A 10 9.70 -1.08 7.89
CA LYS A 10 9.44 -2.49 8.19
C LYS A 10 9.24 -3.24 6.89
N SER A 11 9.73 -4.47 6.80
CA SER A 11 9.33 -5.34 5.69
C SER A 11 7.84 -5.70 5.82
N VAL A 12 7.21 -6.09 4.72
CA VAL A 12 5.84 -6.63 4.78
C VAL A 12 5.78 -7.87 5.67
N ALA A 13 6.85 -8.68 5.73
CA ALA A 13 6.93 -9.84 6.61
C ALA A 13 6.87 -9.46 8.10
N ASP A 14 7.59 -8.42 8.52
CA ASP A 14 7.56 -7.94 9.91
C ASP A 14 6.15 -7.46 10.28
N VAL A 15 5.50 -6.71 9.38
CA VAL A 15 4.15 -6.20 9.61
C VAL A 15 3.10 -7.33 9.67
N SER A 16 3.24 -8.35 8.81
CA SER A 16 2.38 -9.53 8.84
C SER A 16 2.50 -10.29 10.16
N GLN A 17 3.71 -10.44 10.71
CA GLN A 17 3.93 -11.03 12.03
C GLN A 17 3.26 -10.22 13.14
N GLU A 18 3.42 -8.89 13.13
CA GLU A 18 2.78 -7.99 14.11
C GLU A 18 1.26 -8.08 14.09
N LEU A 19 0.67 -8.30 12.92
CA LEU A 19 -0.77 -8.42 12.71
C LEU A 19 -1.30 -9.84 12.89
N ASN A 20 -0.41 -10.83 13.06
CA ASN A 20 -0.75 -12.24 13.01
C ASN A 20 -1.57 -12.61 11.76
N VAL A 21 -1.14 -12.12 10.60
CA VAL A 21 -1.73 -12.42 9.28
C VAL A 21 -0.68 -13.05 8.36
N PRO A 22 -1.06 -13.85 7.36
CA PRO A 22 -0.11 -14.37 6.38
C PRO A 22 0.62 -13.25 5.67
N VAL A 23 1.91 -13.46 5.43
CA VAL A 23 2.66 -12.64 4.48
C VAL A 23 2.17 -13.00 3.09
N ASP A 24 1.65 -12.03 2.33
CA ASP A 24 1.38 -12.31 0.93
C ASP A 24 2.71 -12.41 0.16
N GLY A 25 2.82 -13.43 -0.68
CA GLY A 25 4.06 -13.72 -1.43
C GLY A 25 4.37 -12.68 -2.50
N PHE A 26 3.37 -11.96 -3.00
CA PHE A 26 3.51 -11.04 -4.11
C PHE A 26 4.22 -9.74 -3.69
N SER A 27 3.80 -9.18 -2.57
CA SER A 27 4.41 -8.03 -1.90
C SER A 27 5.87 -8.27 -1.53
N SER A 28 6.14 -9.46 -1.01
CA SER A 28 7.50 -9.90 -0.67
C SER A 28 8.37 -10.02 -1.92
N MET A 29 7.85 -10.60 -3.00
CA MET A 29 8.54 -10.70 -4.29
C MET A 29 8.90 -9.31 -4.86
N LEU A 30 8.01 -8.33 -4.68
CA LEU A 30 8.24 -6.95 -5.11
C LEU A 30 9.21 -6.17 -4.19
N GLY A 31 9.49 -6.68 -2.98
CA GLY A 31 10.34 -6.00 -2.00
C GLY A 31 9.70 -4.72 -1.45
N ILE A 32 8.38 -4.75 -1.26
CA ILE A 32 7.64 -3.62 -0.70
C ILE A 32 7.92 -3.52 0.80
N TYR A 33 8.04 -2.28 1.29
CA TYR A 33 8.25 -1.98 2.70
C TYR A 33 7.21 -0.98 3.22
N VAL A 34 6.96 -1.04 4.52
CA VAL A 34 5.94 -0.26 5.23
C VAL A 34 6.62 0.83 6.05
N LYS A 35 6.12 2.07 5.91
CA LYS A 35 6.57 3.23 6.70
C LYS A 35 5.64 3.56 7.85
N GLU A 36 4.33 3.46 7.61
CA GLU A 36 3.31 3.74 8.62
C GLU A 36 2.03 2.94 8.31
N LYS A 37 1.29 2.54 9.34
CA LYS A 37 -0.04 1.94 9.19
C LYS A 37 -0.96 2.34 10.32
N SER A 38 -2.21 2.59 9.96
CA SER A 38 -3.37 2.80 10.82
C SER A 38 -4.62 2.73 9.93
N LYS A 39 -5.79 2.66 10.54
CA LYS A 39 -7.06 2.67 9.81
C LYS A 39 -7.28 3.95 9.02
N GLN A 40 -6.69 5.06 9.46
CA GLN A 40 -6.82 6.37 8.81
C GLN A 40 -5.78 6.61 7.73
N LYS A 41 -4.62 5.93 7.82
CA LYS A 41 -3.49 6.20 6.95
C LYS A 41 -2.51 5.04 6.91
N ALA A 42 -2.07 4.68 5.71
CA ALA A 42 -0.95 3.78 5.51
C ALA A 42 0.00 4.32 4.44
N ARG A 43 1.29 4.04 4.59
CA ARG A 43 2.31 4.44 3.63
C ARG A 43 3.30 3.31 3.42
N ILE A 44 3.49 2.96 2.16
CA ILE A 44 4.40 1.92 1.71
C ILE A 44 5.34 2.47 0.65
N GLY A 45 6.44 1.78 0.41
CA GLY A 45 7.35 2.11 -0.68
C GLY A 45 7.94 0.87 -1.34
N VAL A 46 8.54 1.08 -2.50
CA VAL A 46 9.29 0.08 -3.25
C VAL A 46 10.51 0.71 -3.90
N HIS A 47 11.61 -0.04 -3.94
CA HIS A 47 12.75 0.31 -4.76
C HIS A 47 12.57 -0.24 -6.18
N ILE A 48 12.64 0.64 -7.17
CA ILE A 48 12.40 0.30 -8.57
C ILE A 48 13.58 -0.49 -9.13
N LYS A 49 13.33 -1.72 -9.54
CA LYS A 49 14.29 -2.58 -10.25
C LYS A 49 14.12 -2.45 -11.77
N PRO A 50 15.14 -2.77 -12.58
CA PRO A 50 15.05 -2.69 -14.03
C PRO A 50 13.85 -3.46 -14.63
N HIS A 51 13.51 -4.63 -14.08
CA HIS A 51 12.38 -5.45 -14.55
C HIS A 51 11.00 -4.94 -14.09
N TYR A 52 10.93 -3.90 -13.26
CA TYR A 52 9.66 -3.22 -12.92
C TYR A 52 9.32 -2.10 -13.91
N ARG A 53 10.17 -1.86 -14.91
CA ARG A 53 10.00 -0.83 -15.91
C ARG A 53 9.17 -1.38 -17.08
N ASN A 54 8.31 -0.55 -17.65
CA ASN A 54 7.63 -0.84 -18.91
C ASN A 54 8.59 -0.65 -20.10
N PRO A 55 8.17 -0.99 -21.34
CA PRO A 55 9.01 -0.82 -22.54
C PRO A 55 9.47 0.62 -22.82
N LEU A 56 8.81 1.62 -22.22
CA LEU A 56 9.19 3.04 -22.34
C LEU A 56 10.18 3.49 -21.24
N GLY A 57 10.65 2.55 -20.40
CA GLY A 57 11.56 2.84 -19.30
C GLY A 57 10.92 3.55 -18.11
N ALA A 58 9.58 3.64 -18.05
CA ALA A 58 8.86 4.17 -16.88
C ALA A 58 8.46 3.03 -15.94
N ALA A 59 8.20 3.32 -14.66
CA ALA A 59 7.60 2.33 -13.77
C ALA A 59 6.31 1.75 -14.39
N HIS A 60 6.18 0.41 -14.37
CA HIS A 60 5.05 -0.27 -15.01
C HIS A 60 3.73 0.12 -14.35
N GLY A 61 2.68 0.37 -15.14
CA GLY A 61 1.36 0.75 -14.61
C GLY A 61 0.80 -0.30 -13.64
N GLY A 62 1.03 -1.58 -13.92
CA GLY A 62 0.70 -2.68 -13.01
C GLY A 62 1.39 -2.59 -11.65
N LEU A 63 2.67 -2.18 -11.58
CA LEU A 63 3.36 -1.98 -10.31
C LEU A 63 2.71 -0.84 -9.51
N LEU A 64 2.38 0.27 -10.18
CA LEU A 64 1.72 1.41 -9.56
C LEU A 64 0.32 1.01 -9.03
N ALA A 65 -0.45 0.25 -9.80
CA ALA A 65 -1.74 -0.29 -9.36
C ALA A 65 -1.57 -1.21 -8.14
N THR A 66 -0.56 -2.08 -8.12
CA THR A 66 -0.23 -2.91 -6.95
C THR A 66 0.10 -2.07 -5.73
N LEU A 67 0.93 -1.02 -5.86
CA LEU A 67 1.23 -0.13 -4.74
C LEU A 67 -0.02 0.58 -4.21
N VAL A 68 -0.92 0.98 -5.10
CA VAL A 68 -2.21 1.58 -4.70
C VAL A 68 -3.04 0.58 -3.88
N ASP A 69 -3.24 -0.61 -4.43
CA ASP A 69 -4.04 -1.68 -3.81
C ASP A 69 -3.47 -2.03 -2.42
N MET A 70 -2.18 -2.30 -2.36
CA MET A 70 -1.51 -2.65 -1.11
C MET A 70 -1.53 -1.56 -0.06
N ALA A 71 -1.36 -0.29 -0.43
CA ALA A 71 -1.42 0.80 0.53
C ALA A 71 -2.83 0.90 1.16
N ALA A 72 -3.87 0.77 0.33
CA ALA A 72 -5.25 0.79 0.80
C ALA A 72 -5.58 -0.45 1.64
N GLY A 73 -5.15 -1.65 1.22
CA GLY A 73 -5.35 -2.89 1.96
C GLY A 73 -4.66 -2.90 3.31
N LEU A 74 -3.44 -2.38 3.37
CA LEU A 74 -2.72 -2.22 4.63
C LEU A 74 -3.45 -1.28 5.60
N ALA A 75 -4.09 -0.22 5.11
CA ALA A 75 -4.92 0.66 5.94
C ALA A 75 -6.21 -0.05 6.38
N ALA A 76 -6.92 -0.67 5.43
CA ALA A 76 -8.19 -1.36 5.65
C ALA A 76 -8.09 -2.50 6.67
N ASN A 77 -6.98 -3.23 6.64
CA ASN A 77 -6.73 -4.42 7.47
C ASN A 77 -5.73 -4.11 8.61
N SER A 78 -5.49 -2.84 8.93
CA SER A 78 -4.41 -2.39 9.81
C SER A 78 -4.52 -2.85 11.28
N GLU A 79 -5.68 -3.32 11.73
CA GLU A 79 -5.95 -3.86 13.08
C GLU A 79 -6.36 -5.35 13.05
N GLY A 80 -6.00 -6.04 11.96
CA GLY A 80 -6.27 -7.46 11.75
C GLY A 80 -7.67 -7.75 11.21
N GLU A 81 -8.44 -6.74 10.82
CA GLU A 81 -9.70 -6.94 10.10
C GLU A 81 -9.47 -7.64 8.76
N ILE A 82 -10.45 -8.44 8.35
CA ILE A 82 -10.47 -9.07 7.04
C ILE A 82 -11.24 -8.16 6.09
N GLY A 83 -10.54 -7.64 5.09
CA GLY A 83 -11.10 -6.86 3.99
C GLY A 83 -10.42 -7.19 2.67
N THR A 84 -11.17 -7.07 1.57
CA THR A 84 -10.67 -7.28 0.21
C THR A 84 -11.06 -6.12 -0.70
N THR A 85 -10.28 -5.90 -1.75
CA THR A 85 -10.52 -4.85 -2.75
C THR A 85 -11.83 -5.13 -3.48
N LEU A 86 -12.79 -4.22 -3.35
CA LEU A 86 -14.07 -4.27 -4.05
C LEU A 86 -14.01 -3.51 -5.37
N SER A 87 -13.35 -2.36 -5.38
CA SER A 87 -13.13 -1.58 -6.60
C SER A 87 -11.92 -0.67 -6.46
N MET A 88 -11.29 -0.35 -7.59
CA MET A 88 -10.16 0.57 -7.66
C MET A 88 -10.26 1.39 -8.95
N ASN A 89 -10.11 2.71 -8.81
CA ASN A 89 -9.93 3.62 -9.95
C ASN A 89 -8.61 4.37 -9.76
N ILE A 90 -7.74 4.34 -10.77
CA ILE A 90 -6.41 4.96 -10.75
C ILE A 90 -6.24 5.87 -11.97
N ASN A 91 -5.70 7.06 -11.73
CA ASN A 91 -5.28 8.02 -12.73
C ASN A 91 -3.75 8.11 -12.73
N TYR A 92 -3.14 7.78 -13.87
CA TYR A 92 -1.70 7.91 -14.09
C TYR A 92 -1.40 9.31 -14.62
N MET A 93 -0.72 10.12 -13.82
CA MET A 93 -0.55 11.55 -14.08
C MET A 93 0.82 11.87 -14.68
N ARG A 94 1.85 11.11 -14.29
CA ARG A 94 3.23 11.31 -14.73
C ARG A 94 3.98 9.99 -14.86
N ALA A 95 4.85 9.88 -15.84
CA ALA A 95 5.77 8.75 -15.96
C ALA A 95 6.95 8.90 -14.98
N SER A 96 7.21 7.85 -14.18
CA SER A 96 8.39 7.74 -13.31
C SER A 96 9.53 7.06 -14.06
N THR A 97 10.40 7.83 -14.72
CA THR A 97 11.50 7.33 -15.57
C THR A 97 12.88 7.46 -14.94
N GLN A 98 13.04 8.21 -13.85
CA GLN A 98 14.35 8.44 -13.23
C GLN A 98 14.36 8.13 -11.73
N SER A 99 13.20 7.95 -11.11
CA SER A 99 13.16 7.60 -9.69
C SER A 99 13.50 6.13 -9.45
N ASP A 100 14.31 5.91 -8.42
CA ASP A 100 14.63 4.59 -7.87
C ASP A 100 13.67 4.18 -6.76
N THR A 101 12.81 5.10 -6.29
CA THR A 101 11.87 4.83 -5.20
C THR A 101 10.50 5.44 -5.49
N LEU A 102 9.44 4.67 -5.24
CA LEU A 102 8.07 5.16 -5.27
C LEU A 102 7.41 4.91 -3.92
N GLU A 103 6.63 5.89 -3.47
CA GLU A 103 5.88 5.81 -2.21
C GLU A 103 4.40 6.01 -2.46
N ALA A 104 3.60 5.04 -2.00
CA ALA A 104 2.15 5.12 -2.01
C ALA A 104 1.66 5.48 -0.60
N THR A 105 0.77 6.47 -0.51
CA THR A 105 0.12 6.86 0.75
C THR A 105 -1.38 6.76 0.59
N ALA A 106 -2.00 5.85 1.35
CA ALA A 106 -3.44 5.73 1.48
C ALA A 106 -3.93 6.57 2.66
N THR A 107 -5.05 7.28 2.47
CA THR A 107 -5.75 8.06 3.50
C THR A 107 -7.23 7.70 3.45
N ALA A 108 -7.83 7.42 4.60
CA ALA A 108 -9.24 7.06 4.68
C ALA A 108 -10.12 8.26 4.29
N LEU A 109 -11.05 8.02 3.37
CA LEU A 109 -12.17 8.91 3.05
C LEU A 109 -13.44 8.46 3.79
N HIS A 110 -13.57 7.15 4.00
CA HIS A 110 -14.68 6.53 4.72
C HIS A 110 -14.23 5.20 5.35
N SER A 111 -14.63 4.94 6.58
CA SER A 111 -14.34 3.67 7.28
C SER A 111 -15.61 3.14 7.95
N GLY A 112 -16.43 2.44 7.17
CA GLY A 112 -17.70 1.86 7.61
C GLY A 112 -17.59 0.39 8.00
N ARG A 113 -18.74 -0.19 8.39
CA ARG A 113 -18.84 -1.60 8.82
C ARG A 113 -18.68 -2.58 7.66
N SER A 114 -19.27 -2.29 6.50
CA SER A 114 -19.28 -3.19 5.33
C SER A 114 -18.35 -2.72 4.22
N THR A 115 -18.02 -1.43 4.18
CA THR A 115 -17.11 -0.86 3.19
C THR A 115 -16.18 0.17 3.82
N SER A 116 -14.98 0.28 3.27
CA SER A 116 -14.04 1.38 3.54
C SER A 116 -13.53 1.95 2.23
N VAL A 117 -13.29 3.26 2.18
CA VAL A 117 -12.86 3.97 0.97
C VAL A 117 -11.60 4.75 1.30
N TYR A 118 -10.58 4.63 0.46
CA TYR A 118 -9.29 5.27 0.62
C TYR A 118 -8.94 6.07 -0.64
N SER A 119 -8.47 7.30 -0.44
CA SER A 119 -7.70 8.00 -1.48
C SER A 119 -6.25 7.57 -1.37
N VAL A 120 -5.61 7.26 -2.50
CA VAL A 120 -4.20 6.86 -2.53
C VAL A 120 -3.43 7.77 -3.49
N SER A 121 -2.27 8.27 -3.08
CA SER A 121 -1.35 8.99 -3.96
C SER A 121 -0.01 8.28 -4.06
N ILE A 122 0.56 8.18 -5.25
CA ILE A 122 1.93 7.74 -5.48
C ILE A 122 2.82 8.94 -5.79
N LYS A 123 3.95 9.03 -5.09
CA LYS A 123 4.96 10.08 -5.30
C LYS A 123 6.37 9.51 -5.43
N GLU A 124 7.20 10.23 -6.16
CA GLU A 124 8.66 10.09 -6.12
C GLU A 124 9.24 10.76 -4.86
N THR A 125 10.50 10.51 -4.55
CA THR A 125 11.19 11.08 -3.37
C THR A 125 11.32 12.60 -3.42
N ASP A 126 11.30 13.20 -4.61
CA ASP A 126 11.28 14.66 -4.82
C ASP A 126 9.88 15.28 -4.68
N GLY A 127 8.87 14.47 -4.37
CA GLY A 127 7.50 14.90 -4.14
C GLY A 127 6.61 14.98 -5.38
N LYS A 128 7.14 14.67 -6.58
CA LYS A 128 6.32 14.63 -7.81
C LYS A 128 5.26 13.54 -7.73
N GLN A 129 4.02 13.92 -8.01
CA GLN A 129 2.90 12.98 -8.04
C GLN A 129 2.88 12.20 -9.35
N ILE A 130 2.91 10.87 -9.22
CA ILE A 130 2.95 9.91 -10.33
C ILE A 130 1.56 9.38 -10.65
N ALA A 131 0.80 9.03 -9.63
CA ALA A 131 -0.56 8.54 -9.76
C ALA A 131 -1.42 8.96 -8.57
N SER A 132 -2.73 8.99 -8.79
CA SER A 132 -3.74 9.11 -7.73
C SER A 132 -4.84 8.10 -7.96
N ALA A 133 -5.46 7.62 -6.88
CA ALA A 133 -6.47 6.59 -6.95
C ALA A 133 -7.50 6.72 -5.84
N THR A 134 -8.65 6.10 -6.07
CA THR A 134 -9.64 5.78 -5.03
C THR A 134 -9.84 4.28 -5.00
N VAL A 135 -9.79 3.69 -3.82
CA VAL A 135 -9.96 2.25 -3.60
C VAL A 135 -11.08 2.02 -2.61
N THR A 136 -12.01 1.15 -2.95
CA THR A 136 -13.06 0.67 -2.05
C THR A 136 -12.74 -0.74 -1.62
N TYR A 137 -12.79 -0.99 -0.32
CA TYR A 137 -12.69 -2.31 0.29
C TYR A 137 -14.06 -2.79 0.75
N PHE A 138 -14.33 -4.07 0.55
CA PHE A 138 -15.39 -4.78 1.26
C PHE A 138 -14.82 -5.34 2.56
N MET A 139 -15.51 -5.09 3.68
CA MET A 139 -15.10 -5.54 5.01
C MET A 139 -15.98 -6.70 5.46
N PHE A 140 -15.36 -7.83 5.82
CA PHE A 140 -16.10 -9.04 6.22
C PHE A 140 -16.65 -8.97 7.65
N GLY A 141 -16.27 -7.95 8.43
CA GLY A 141 -16.72 -7.78 9.82
C GLY A 141 -16.16 -8.83 10.79
N LYS A 142 -14.99 -9.40 10.46
CA LYS A 142 -14.27 -10.40 11.28
C LYS A 142 -12.79 -10.04 11.34
N LYS A 143 -12.08 -10.60 12.32
CA LYS A 143 -10.61 -10.52 12.40
C LYS A 143 -9.95 -11.81 11.96
N TRP A 144 -8.75 -11.71 11.40
CA TRP A 144 -7.98 -12.87 10.94
C TRP A 144 -7.68 -13.88 12.08
N SER A 145 -7.46 -13.38 13.30
CA SER A 145 -7.27 -14.21 14.49
C SER A 145 -8.46 -15.13 14.77
N GLU A 146 -9.67 -14.77 14.33
CA GLU A 146 -10.89 -15.54 14.56
C GLU A 146 -11.10 -16.61 13.48
N SER A 147 -10.59 -16.40 12.26
CA SER A 147 -10.76 -17.32 11.13
C SER A 147 -9.84 -18.54 11.14
N SER A 148 -8.82 -18.55 12.01
CA SER A 148 -7.83 -19.64 12.08
C SER A 148 -8.29 -20.85 12.91
N THR A 149 -9.56 -20.86 13.36
CA THR A 149 -10.12 -21.85 14.30
C THR A 149 -11.15 -22.79 13.67
N THR A 150 -11.17 -22.91 12.35
CA THR A 150 -12.11 -23.78 11.61
C THR A 150 -11.41 -24.58 10.55
#